data_AF-A0A545AM59-F1
#
_entry.id   AF-A0A545AM59-F1
#
_cell.length_a   1.000
_cell.length_b   1.000
_cell.length_c   1.000
_cell.angle_alpha   90.00
_cell.angle_beta   90.00
_cell.angle_gamma   90.00
#
_symmetry.space_group_name_H-M   'P 1'
#
loop_
_entity.id
_entity.type
_entity.pdbx_description
1 polymer ?
#
loop_
_entity_poly.entity_id
_entity_poly.type
_entity_poly.pdbx_seq_one_letter_code
_entity_poly.pdbx_strand_id
1 'polypeptide(L)'
;MPQRPPDDLDRLLAEHAGPGVDALDTPEITAALDALGDRIVAGEATSPRRPRRRGTVVAASAALAVALAVGAPAAADFIGLHTGEFGLPGKTENDTSEFLRADSPEFPALVEKLGRDYPLPPGGDYSHVLWLNEKAIADHGPYEFQERTLRWDVANDASCQWQKYWLDGYDRHDAAQQAAARKVLDEIPDWEGLKQASDNGTDWEQRAAKAVRIGDVAGFRYLHGIMCGAATGPTPSPEPSVFAPGYLTDADRQGR
;
A
#
# COMPACT_ATOMS: atom_id res chain seq x y z
N MET A 1 37.03 -15.88 -23.92
CA MET A 1 35.87 -15.27 -23.23
C MET A 1 36.18 -13.79 -23.06
N PRO A 2 35.42 -12.87 -23.65
CA PRO A 2 35.62 -11.44 -23.48
C PRO A 2 35.26 -11.04 -22.04
N GLN A 3 36.14 -10.25 -21.40
CA GLN A 3 35.87 -9.69 -20.07
C GLN A 3 34.76 -8.64 -20.18
N ARG A 4 33.72 -8.80 -19.36
CA ARG A 4 32.62 -7.84 -19.22
C ARG A 4 33.21 -6.54 -18.65
N PRO A 5 32.98 -5.36 -19.27
CA PRO A 5 33.45 -4.10 -18.71
C PRO A 5 32.79 -3.91 -17.33
N PRO A 6 33.52 -3.39 -16.33
CA PRO A 6 32.97 -3.14 -14.99
C PRO A 6 31.76 -2.20 -15.10
N ASP A 7 30.66 -2.62 -14.47
CA ASP A 7 29.32 -2.06 -14.61
C ASP A 7 29.28 -0.58 -14.16
N ASP A 8 28.89 0.31 -15.07
CA ASP A 8 28.60 1.73 -14.79
C ASP A 8 27.59 1.91 -13.63
N LEU A 9 26.79 0.87 -13.37
CA LEU A 9 25.83 0.82 -12.27
C LEU A 9 26.52 0.82 -10.89
N ASP A 10 27.58 0.03 -10.71
CA ASP A 10 28.33 -0.02 -9.44
C ASP A 10 29.01 1.33 -9.16
N ARG A 11 29.44 2.03 -10.22
CA ARG A 11 30.03 3.37 -10.12
C ARG A 11 28.98 4.41 -9.71
N LEU A 12 27.80 4.38 -10.32
CA LEU A 12 26.71 5.30 -9.97
C LEU A 12 26.18 5.07 -8.55
N LEU A 13 26.09 3.81 -8.12
CA LEU A 13 25.72 3.47 -6.75
C LEU A 13 26.78 3.92 -5.73
N ALA A 14 28.07 3.82 -6.07
CA ALA A 14 29.14 4.33 -5.22
C ALA A 14 29.18 5.87 -5.14
N GLU A 15 28.80 6.58 -6.22
CA GLU A 15 28.75 8.04 -6.25
C GLU A 15 27.52 8.62 -5.51
N HIS A 16 26.44 7.86 -5.33
CA HIS A 16 25.20 8.31 -4.69
C HIS A 16 24.91 7.65 -3.34
N ALA A 17 25.75 6.70 -2.89
CA ALA A 17 25.73 6.24 -1.51
C ALA A 17 26.05 7.44 -0.61
N GLY A 18 25.05 7.94 0.12
CA GLY A 18 25.23 8.97 1.13
C GLY A 18 26.29 8.59 2.17
N PRO A 19 26.67 9.51 3.06
CA PRO A 19 27.64 9.19 4.11
C PRO A 19 27.19 7.92 4.85
N GLY A 20 28.03 6.87 4.78
CA GLY A 20 27.73 5.60 5.42
C GLY A 20 27.51 5.78 6.93
N VAL A 21 26.82 4.84 7.56
CA VAL A 21 26.56 4.85 9.01
C VAL A 21 27.83 5.03 9.85
N ASP A 22 28.99 4.58 9.35
CA ASP A 22 30.30 4.78 9.98
C ASP A 22 30.74 6.26 10.03
N ALA A 23 30.24 7.10 9.12
CA ALA A 23 30.51 8.54 9.11
C ALA A 23 29.72 9.28 10.20
N LEU A 24 28.73 8.64 10.82
CA LEU A 24 27.99 9.16 11.97
C LEU A 24 28.61 8.73 13.31
N ASP A 25 29.53 7.76 13.31
CA ASP A 25 30.23 7.27 14.50
C ASP A 25 31.49 8.09 14.80
N THR A 26 31.33 9.42 14.83
CA THR A 26 32.42 10.31 15.23
C THR A 26 32.37 10.56 16.74
N PRO A 27 33.53 10.65 17.40
CA PRO A 27 33.61 10.97 18.83
C PRO A 27 32.83 12.24 19.20
N GLU A 28 32.75 13.20 18.27
CA GLU A 28 32.03 14.45 18.43
C GLU A 28 30.51 14.26 18.47
N ILE A 29 29.95 13.38 17.64
CA ILE A 29 28.50 13.06 17.64
C ILE A 29 28.14 12.27 18.90
N THR A 30 28.93 11.26 19.24
CA THR A 30 28.71 10.42 20.43
C THR A 30 28.78 11.26 21.71
N ALA A 31 29.79 12.13 21.85
CA ALA A 31 29.88 13.03 22.99
C ALA A 31 28.73 14.04 23.07
N ALA A 32 28.18 14.47 21.94
CA ALA A 32 27.02 15.36 21.89
C ALA A 32 25.73 14.65 22.34
N LEU A 33 25.55 13.39 21.94
CA LEU A 33 24.40 12.55 22.35
C LEU A 33 24.47 12.20 23.84
N ASP A 34 25.64 11.82 24.35
CA ASP A 34 25.85 11.54 25.78
C ASP A 34 25.54 12.77 26.64
N ALA A 35 26.03 13.95 26.24
CA ALA A 35 25.75 15.20 26.96
C ALA A 35 24.26 15.58 26.94
N LEU A 36 23.50 15.15 25.93
CA LEU A 36 22.06 15.33 25.86
C LEU A 36 21.34 14.37 26.81
N GLY A 37 21.77 13.10 26.82
CA GLY A 37 21.27 12.06 27.73
C GLY A 37 21.46 12.44 29.19
N ASP A 38 22.66 12.90 29.55
CA ASP A 38 22.98 13.37 30.91
C ASP A 38 22.06 14.52 31.36
N ARG A 39 21.71 15.44 30.46
CA ARG A 39 20.80 16.56 30.78
C ARG A 39 19.35 16.13 30.95
N ILE A 40 18.90 15.14 30.19
CA ILE A 40 17.55 14.59 30.31
C ILE A 40 17.43 13.81 31.62
N VAL A 41 18.43 12.98 31.94
CA VAL A 41 18.47 12.18 33.17
C VAL A 41 18.64 13.06 34.42
N ALA A 42 19.43 14.13 34.32
CA ALA A 42 19.61 15.06 35.43
C ALA A 42 18.34 15.87 35.79
N GLY A 43 17.32 15.91 34.92
CA GLY A 43 16.02 16.53 35.21
C GLY A 43 16.09 17.97 35.72
N GLU A 44 17.18 18.68 35.45
CA GLU A 44 17.53 19.93 36.15
C GLU A 44 16.92 21.15 35.45
N ALA A 45 15.62 21.33 35.66
CA ALA A 45 14.96 22.63 35.51
C ALA A 45 15.22 23.50 36.75
N THR A 46 16.49 23.84 37.05
CA THR A 46 16.80 24.91 38.00
C THR A 46 17.88 25.82 37.45
N SER A 47 17.45 26.99 37.00
CA SER A 47 18.34 28.07 36.57
C SER A 47 18.58 29.02 37.74
N PRO A 48 19.78 29.09 38.35
CA PRO A 48 20.10 30.15 39.28
C PRO A 48 20.49 31.40 38.48
N ARG A 49 19.71 32.47 38.66
CA ARG A 49 20.01 33.81 38.13
C ARG A 49 21.39 34.28 38.60
N ARG A 50 22.39 34.31 37.72
CA ARG A 50 23.62 35.10 37.89
C ARG A 50 23.77 36.15 36.78
N PRO A 51 24.09 37.42 37.12
CA PRO A 51 24.21 38.48 36.15
C PRO A 51 25.63 38.58 35.56
N ARG A 52 25.69 39.03 34.30
CA ARG A 52 26.86 39.58 33.56
C ARG A 52 27.91 38.60 33.02
N ARG A 53 27.65 38.10 31.80
CA ARG A 53 28.57 38.08 30.63
C ARG A 53 27.74 37.76 29.37
N ARG A 54 27.14 38.81 28.77
CA ARG A 54 26.05 38.76 27.77
C ARG A 54 26.46 38.60 26.30
N GLY A 55 27.74 38.35 25.98
CA GLY A 55 28.20 38.36 24.57
C GLY A 55 28.19 37.01 23.86
N THR A 56 28.65 35.95 24.51
CA THR A 56 29.06 34.71 23.82
C THR A 56 28.10 33.53 24.00
N VAL A 57 27.31 33.48 25.07
CA VAL A 57 26.40 32.35 25.34
C VAL A 57 25.15 32.39 24.44
N VAL A 58 24.68 33.59 24.06
CA VAL A 58 23.51 33.74 23.17
C VAL A 58 23.79 33.19 21.76
N ALA A 59 25.03 33.30 21.28
CA ALA A 59 25.43 32.81 19.96
C ALA A 59 25.44 31.28 19.87
N ALA A 60 25.85 30.57 20.94
CA ALA A 60 25.89 29.10 20.95
C ALA A 60 24.49 28.46 21.02
N SER A 61 23.57 29.05 21.78
CA SER A 61 22.17 28.60 21.82
C SER A 61 21.42 28.89 20.52
N ALA A 62 21.75 29.97 19.81
CA ALA A 62 21.19 30.25 18.49
C ALA A 62 21.72 29.27 17.44
N ALA A 63 23.01 28.93 17.48
CA ALA A 63 23.61 27.95 16.57
C ALA A 63 23.04 26.53 16.77
N LEU A 64 22.79 26.10 18.01
CA LEU A 64 22.15 24.81 18.29
C LEU A 64 20.66 24.79 17.89
N ALA A 65 19.93 25.89 18.11
CA ALA A 65 18.55 26.00 17.64
C ALA A 65 18.46 26.02 16.10
N VAL A 66 19.42 26.64 15.41
CA VAL A 66 19.54 26.58 13.95
C VAL A 66 19.95 25.19 13.49
N ALA A 67 20.87 24.50 14.16
CA ALA A 67 21.27 23.14 13.81
C ALA A 67 20.13 22.12 14.01
N LEU A 68 19.35 22.25 15.09
CA LEU A 68 18.15 21.41 15.32
C LEU A 68 17.00 21.77 14.38
N ALA A 69 16.82 23.05 14.03
CA ALA A 69 15.81 23.48 13.06
C ALA A 69 16.14 23.06 11.61
N VAL A 70 17.43 22.90 11.29
CA VAL A 70 17.89 22.51 9.94
C VAL A 70 18.10 21.00 9.82
N GLY A 71 18.43 20.29 10.91
CA GLY A 71 18.72 18.85 10.90
C GLY A 71 17.53 17.91 11.14
N ALA A 72 16.49 18.36 11.86
CA ALA A 72 15.31 17.53 12.14
C ALA A 72 14.42 17.19 10.92
N PRO A 73 14.23 18.06 9.91
CA PRO A 73 13.33 17.76 8.79
C PRO A 73 13.83 16.58 7.94
N ALA A 74 15.13 16.50 7.66
CA ALA A 74 15.67 15.52 6.72
C ALA A 74 15.64 14.06 7.23
N ALA A 75 15.59 13.84 8.55
CA ALA A 75 15.44 12.50 9.12
C ALA A 75 13.97 12.07 9.25
N ALA A 76 13.02 13.02 9.27
CA ALA A 76 11.58 12.72 9.31
C ALA A 76 11.04 12.31 7.93
N ASP A 77 11.63 12.85 6.85
CA ASP A 77 11.22 12.54 5.47
C ASP A 77 11.48 11.07 5.08
N PHE A 78 12.37 10.35 5.78
CA PHE A 78 12.58 8.91 5.56
C PHE A 78 11.48 8.02 6.17
N ILE A 79 10.54 8.54 6.97
CA ILE A 79 9.51 7.70 7.62
C ILE A 79 8.12 7.98 7.04
N GLY A 80 7.94 9.10 6.36
CA GLY A 80 6.67 9.52 5.78
C GLY A 80 6.13 8.51 4.75
N LEU A 81 4.84 8.23 4.82
CA LEU A 81 4.12 7.43 3.84
C LEU A 81 4.08 8.08 2.46
N HIS A 82 3.95 9.41 2.45
CA HIS A 82 3.84 10.26 1.27
C HIS A 82 5.24 10.63 0.78
N THR A 83 5.55 10.31 -0.48
CA THR A 83 6.85 10.63 -1.11
C THR A 83 6.88 12.05 -1.68
N GLY A 84 5.71 12.61 -2.00
CA GLY A 84 5.59 13.83 -2.81
C GLY A 84 5.90 13.62 -4.30
N GLU A 85 6.19 12.40 -4.74
CA GLU A 85 6.41 12.04 -6.13
C GLU A 85 5.10 11.56 -6.77
N PHE A 86 4.81 12.02 -7.98
CA PHE A 86 3.55 11.73 -8.67
C PHE A 86 3.81 11.11 -10.04
N GLY A 87 2.92 10.20 -10.45
CA GLY A 87 2.95 9.64 -11.81
C GLY A 87 2.86 10.71 -12.90
N LEU A 88 3.55 10.48 -14.02
CA LEU A 88 3.58 11.41 -15.14
C LEU A 88 2.42 11.14 -16.11
N PRO A 89 1.62 12.15 -16.48
CA PRO A 89 0.57 11.99 -17.48
C PRO A 89 1.17 11.61 -18.85
N GLY A 90 0.44 10.79 -19.62
CA GLY A 90 0.84 10.39 -20.98
C GLY A 90 1.87 9.25 -21.08
N LYS A 91 2.13 8.54 -19.98
CA LYS A 91 2.80 7.22 -19.99
C LYS A 91 1.78 6.10 -20.12
N THR A 92 2.26 4.87 -20.26
CA THR A 92 1.45 3.66 -20.46
C THR A 92 0.37 3.47 -19.39
N GLU A 93 0.60 3.82 -18.13
CA GLU A 93 -0.38 3.67 -17.05
C GLU A 93 -1.31 4.89 -16.84
N ASN A 94 -1.00 6.05 -17.46
CA ASN A 94 -1.68 7.36 -17.30
C ASN A 94 -2.23 7.64 -15.89
N ASP A 95 -1.49 7.21 -14.87
CA ASP A 95 -1.78 7.40 -13.47
C ASP A 95 -1.01 8.63 -12.98
N THR A 96 -1.71 9.54 -12.32
CA THR A 96 -1.14 10.78 -11.77
C THR A 96 -1.23 10.79 -10.25
N SER A 97 -1.51 9.64 -9.63
CA SER A 97 -1.53 9.51 -8.18
C SER A 97 -0.12 9.54 -7.60
N GLU A 98 -0.04 9.79 -6.30
CA GLU A 98 1.23 9.86 -5.58
C GLU A 98 1.82 8.46 -5.43
N PHE A 99 3.15 8.35 -5.47
CA PHE A 99 3.86 7.18 -4.99
C PHE A 99 3.87 7.17 -3.47
N LEU A 100 3.57 6.02 -2.88
CA LEU A 100 3.52 5.81 -1.45
C LEU A 100 4.58 4.80 -1.04
N ARG A 101 5.14 4.99 0.15
CA ARG A 101 6.11 4.07 0.73
C ARG A 101 5.44 2.88 1.37
N ALA A 102 5.68 1.69 0.82
CA ALA A 102 5.13 0.43 1.32
C ALA A 102 5.65 0.05 2.72
N ASP A 103 6.88 0.48 3.04
CA ASP A 103 7.57 0.18 4.29
C ASP A 103 7.29 1.20 5.41
N SER A 104 6.46 2.21 5.15
CA SER A 104 6.11 3.21 6.16
C SER A 104 5.29 2.57 7.29
N PRO A 105 5.57 2.90 8.57
CA PRO A 105 4.75 2.44 9.70
C PRO A 105 3.30 2.97 9.66
N GLU A 106 3.01 3.96 8.82
CA GLU A 106 1.67 4.52 8.61
C GLU A 106 0.84 3.73 7.58
N PHE A 107 1.47 2.82 6.82
CA PHE A 107 0.82 2.06 5.75
C PHE A 107 -0.42 1.28 6.23
N PRO A 108 -0.41 0.56 7.38
CA PRO A 108 -1.61 -0.13 7.84
C PRO A 108 -2.79 0.81 8.11
N ALA A 109 -2.53 1.99 8.67
CA ALA A 109 -3.57 2.98 8.92
C ALA A 109 -4.16 3.55 7.62
N LEU A 110 -3.35 3.67 6.56
CA LEU A 110 -3.85 4.04 5.24
C LEU A 110 -4.72 2.94 4.62
N VAL A 111 -4.30 1.67 4.70
CA VAL A 111 -5.12 0.53 4.25
C VAL A 111 -6.48 0.52 4.94
N GLU A 112 -6.52 0.69 6.27
CA GLU A 112 -7.77 0.80 7.01
C GLU A 112 -8.61 2.00 6.58
N LYS A 113 -7.99 3.15 6.33
CA LYS A 113 -8.67 4.38 5.88
C LYS A 113 -9.33 4.17 4.52
N LEU A 114 -8.60 3.62 3.56
CA LEU A 114 -9.11 3.34 2.21
C LEU A 114 -10.17 2.23 2.25
N GLY A 115 -9.99 1.25 3.13
CA GLY A 115 -10.90 0.13 3.33
C GLY A 115 -12.30 0.52 3.82
N ARG A 116 -12.50 1.74 4.32
CA ARG A 116 -13.83 2.24 4.73
C ARG A 116 -14.78 2.42 3.55
N ASP A 117 -14.25 2.59 2.35
CA ASP A 117 -15.04 2.75 1.13
C ASP A 117 -15.53 1.40 0.58
N TYR A 118 -14.97 0.27 1.07
CA TYR A 118 -15.26 -1.07 0.59
C TYR A 118 -15.74 -1.95 1.77
N PRO A 119 -17.06 -2.21 1.89
CA PRO A 119 -17.57 -3.01 2.99
C PRO A 119 -16.97 -4.43 2.96
N LEU A 120 -16.68 -5.00 4.12
CA LEU A 120 -16.18 -6.36 4.28
C LEU A 120 -17.32 -7.32 4.71
N PRO A 121 -17.25 -8.62 4.37
CA PRO A 121 -18.16 -9.61 4.93
C PRO A 121 -17.97 -9.78 6.44
N PRO A 122 -18.94 -10.37 7.16
CA PRO A 122 -18.79 -10.65 8.59
C PRO A 122 -17.51 -11.44 8.90
N GLY A 123 -16.66 -10.86 9.75
CA GLY A 123 -15.38 -11.44 10.14
C GLY A 123 -14.23 -11.20 9.16
N GLY A 124 -14.44 -10.44 8.09
CA GLY A 124 -13.40 -9.99 7.17
C GLY A 124 -12.55 -8.86 7.76
N ASP A 125 -11.31 -8.76 7.28
CA ASP A 125 -10.33 -7.70 7.58
C ASP A 125 -9.36 -7.53 6.40
N TYR A 126 -8.43 -6.58 6.47
CA TYR A 126 -7.42 -6.35 5.42
C TYR A 126 -6.05 -6.99 5.73
N SER A 127 -6.01 -8.00 6.60
CA SER A 127 -4.74 -8.65 6.98
C SER A 127 -4.01 -9.28 5.81
N HIS A 128 -4.75 -9.75 4.78
CA HIS A 128 -4.16 -10.30 3.57
C HIS A 128 -3.40 -9.24 2.73
N VAL A 129 -3.95 -8.03 2.59
CA VAL A 129 -3.27 -6.91 1.92
C VAL A 129 -1.98 -6.55 2.66
N LEU A 130 -2.04 -6.47 3.99
CA LEU A 130 -0.86 -6.18 4.82
C LEU A 130 0.19 -7.28 4.71
N TRP A 131 -0.23 -8.54 4.73
CA TRP A 131 0.66 -9.69 4.55
C TRP A 131 1.34 -9.70 3.18
N LEU A 132 0.60 -9.40 2.09
CA LEU A 132 1.18 -9.30 0.75
C LEU A 132 2.24 -8.19 0.68
N ASN A 133 1.96 -7.04 1.29
CA ASN A 133 2.91 -5.92 1.38
C ASN A 133 4.17 -6.30 2.17
N GLU A 134 4.01 -6.87 3.37
CA GLU A 134 5.14 -7.35 4.19
C GLU A 134 5.98 -8.40 3.45
N LYS A 135 5.32 -9.32 2.74
CA LYS A 135 5.98 -10.34 1.94
C LYS A 135 6.77 -9.71 0.79
N ALA A 136 6.20 -8.76 0.06
CA ALA A 136 6.88 -8.06 -1.03
C ALA A 136 8.11 -7.31 -0.52
N ILE A 137 8.01 -6.64 0.63
CA ILE A 137 9.16 -5.98 1.28
C ILE A 137 10.24 -7.00 1.66
N ALA A 138 9.85 -8.15 2.21
CA ALA A 138 10.80 -9.20 2.57
C ALA A 138 11.51 -9.81 1.35
N ASP A 139 10.80 -9.98 0.23
CA ASP A 139 11.32 -10.61 -0.98
C ASP A 139 12.12 -9.64 -1.87
N HIS A 140 11.81 -8.34 -1.84
CA HIS A 140 12.34 -7.34 -2.79
C HIS A 140 12.97 -6.09 -2.15
N GLY A 141 12.87 -5.95 -0.83
CA GLY A 141 13.25 -4.73 -0.12
C GLY A 141 12.14 -3.66 -0.14
N PRO A 142 12.36 -2.51 0.53
CA PRO A 142 11.46 -1.37 0.48
C PRO A 142 11.16 -0.94 -0.95
N TYR A 143 9.89 -0.64 -1.22
CA TYR A 143 9.44 -0.19 -2.54
C TYR A 143 8.38 0.90 -2.41
N GLU A 144 8.14 1.56 -3.53
CA GLU A 144 7.09 2.55 -3.69
C GLU A 144 6.03 2.01 -4.64
N PHE A 145 4.78 2.38 -4.40
CA PHE A 145 3.65 1.96 -5.22
C PHE A 145 2.65 3.11 -5.30
N GLN A 146 1.96 3.23 -6.43
CA GLN A 146 1.04 4.34 -6.65
C GLN A 146 -0.22 4.21 -5.79
N GLU A 147 -0.72 5.31 -5.22
CA GLU A 147 -1.92 5.32 -4.36
C GLU A 147 -3.13 4.65 -5.05
N ARG A 148 -3.30 4.85 -6.36
CA ARG A 148 -4.36 4.18 -7.14
C ARG A 148 -4.22 2.65 -7.08
N THR A 149 -2.99 2.13 -7.10
CA THR A 149 -2.73 0.69 -6.96
C THR A 149 -3.18 0.21 -5.58
N LEU A 150 -2.91 0.97 -4.50
CA LEU A 150 -3.42 0.63 -3.18
C LEU A 150 -4.94 0.53 -3.14
N ARG A 151 -5.61 1.53 -3.74
CA ARG A 151 -7.07 1.59 -3.77
C ARG A 151 -7.65 0.38 -4.50
N TRP A 152 -6.99 -0.06 -5.56
CA TRP A 152 -7.33 -1.28 -6.26
C TRP A 152 -7.09 -2.52 -5.40
N ASP A 153 -5.93 -2.67 -4.77
CA ASP A 153 -5.61 -3.82 -3.91
C ASP A 153 -6.63 -3.99 -2.79
N VAL A 154 -6.97 -2.91 -2.09
CA VAL A 154 -7.96 -2.91 -1.00
C VAL A 154 -9.35 -3.24 -1.53
N ALA A 155 -9.78 -2.66 -2.65
CA ALA A 155 -11.08 -2.95 -3.25
C ALA A 155 -11.17 -4.39 -3.77
N ASN A 156 -10.10 -4.89 -4.39
CA ASN A 156 -10.02 -6.24 -4.92
C ASN A 156 -10.03 -7.27 -3.79
N ASP A 157 -9.29 -7.04 -2.71
CA ASP A 157 -9.29 -7.91 -1.54
C ASP A 157 -10.69 -8.00 -0.91
N ALA A 158 -11.36 -6.87 -0.68
CA ALA A 158 -12.73 -6.85 -0.19
C ALA A 158 -13.70 -7.59 -1.14
N SER A 159 -13.55 -7.40 -2.46
CA SER A 159 -14.34 -8.11 -3.48
C SER A 159 -14.13 -9.62 -3.36
N CYS A 160 -12.89 -10.07 -3.27
CA CYS A 160 -12.54 -11.47 -3.13
C CYS A 160 -13.09 -12.10 -1.85
N GLN A 161 -13.08 -11.37 -0.73
CA GLN A 161 -13.69 -11.83 0.51
C GLN A 161 -15.20 -12.03 0.37
N TRP A 162 -15.92 -11.12 -0.32
CA TRP A 162 -17.35 -11.29 -0.59
C TRP A 162 -17.66 -12.45 -1.53
N GLN A 163 -16.83 -12.65 -2.55
CA GLN A 163 -16.98 -13.80 -3.46
C GLN A 163 -16.80 -15.12 -2.70
N LYS A 164 -15.76 -15.22 -1.86
CA LYS A 164 -15.56 -16.35 -0.96
C LYS A 164 -16.74 -16.52 0.00
N TYR A 165 -17.23 -15.43 0.60
CA TYR A 165 -18.35 -15.47 1.53
C TYR A 165 -19.63 -15.98 0.85
N TRP A 166 -19.88 -15.64 -0.41
CA TRP A 166 -20.98 -16.21 -1.16
C TRP A 166 -20.80 -17.71 -1.43
N LEU A 167 -19.60 -18.14 -1.86
CA LEU A 167 -19.27 -19.55 -2.14
C LEU A 167 -19.40 -20.43 -0.89
N ASP A 168 -18.89 -19.96 0.24
CA ASP A 168 -18.99 -20.66 1.52
C ASP A 168 -20.47 -20.84 1.95
N GLY A 169 -21.31 -19.83 1.68
CA GLY A 169 -22.76 -19.92 1.90
C GLY A 169 -23.45 -20.89 0.93
N TYR A 170 -23.02 -20.93 -0.33
CA TYR A 170 -23.51 -21.89 -1.31
C TYR A 170 -23.21 -23.33 -0.88
N ASP A 171 -21.98 -23.61 -0.45
CA ASP A 171 -21.53 -24.94 -0.05
C ASP A 171 -22.22 -25.45 1.22
N ARG A 172 -22.63 -24.54 2.11
CA ARG A 172 -23.41 -24.87 3.31
C ARG A 172 -24.93 -24.85 3.09
N HIS A 173 -25.38 -24.55 1.87
CA HIS A 173 -26.80 -24.30 1.57
C HIS A 173 -27.43 -23.19 2.45
N ASP A 174 -26.65 -22.19 2.84
CA ASP A 174 -27.10 -21.02 3.59
C ASP A 174 -27.61 -19.93 2.62
N ALA A 175 -28.93 -19.89 2.43
CA ALA A 175 -29.57 -18.93 1.55
C ALA A 175 -29.50 -17.48 2.07
N ALA A 176 -29.46 -17.28 3.39
CA ALA A 176 -29.39 -15.94 3.98
C ALA A 176 -28.02 -15.32 3.72
N GLN A 177 -26.95 -16.09 3.91
CA GLN A 177 -25.59 -15.71 3.58
C GLN A 177 -25.42 -15.38 2.09
N GLN A 178 -25.92 -16.25 1.20
CA GLN A 178 -25.87 -16.00 -0.24
C GLN A 178 -26.62 -14.73 -0.65
N ALA A 179 -27.80 -14.48 -0.07
CA ALA A 179 -28.58 -13.28 -0.34
C ALA A 179 -27.87 -12.00 0.14
N ALA A 180 -27.27 -12.03 1.34
CA ALA A 180 -26.48 -10.92 1.86
C ALA A 180 -25.28 -10.60 0.97
N ALA A 181 -24.53 -11.63 0.57
CA ALA A 181 -23.36 -11.46 -0.29
C ALA A 181 -23.74 -10.97 -1.69
N ARG A 182 -24.82 -11.50 -2.28
CA ARG A 182 -25.30 -11.09 -3.60
C ARG A 182 -25.55 -9.59 -3.69
N LYS A 183 -26.13 -8.99 -2.65
CA LYS A 183 -26.41 -7.54 -2.64
C LYS A 183 -25.12 -6.74 -2.84
N VAL A 184 -24.05 -7.09 -2.11
CA VAL A 184 -22.77 -6.39 -2.22
C VAL A 184 -22.08 -6.72 -3.54
N LEU A 185 -22.10 -7.98 -3.97
CA LEU A 185 -21.53 -8.39 -5.26
C LEU A 185 -22.18 -7.65 -6.45
N ASP A 186 -23.45 -7.27 -6.37
CA ASP A 186 -24.13 -6.45 -7.38
C ASP A 186 -23.63 -4.99 -7.39
N GLU A 187 -23.03 -4.49 -6.30
CA GLU A 187 -22.51 -3.11 -6.15
C GLU A 187 -20.99 -3.00 -6.46
N ILE A 188 -20.23 -4.09 -6.34
CA ILE A 188 -18.77 -4.12 -6.59
C ILE A 188 -18.35 -3.53 -7.94
N PRO A 189 -19.04 -3.79 -9.07
CA PRO A 189 -18.66 -3.20 -10.35
C PRO A 189 -18.61 -1.67 -10.38
N ASP A 190 -19.25 -1.01 -9.41
CA ASP A 190 -19.31 0.45 -9.29
C ASP A 190 -18.26 1.01 -8.33
N TRP A 191 -17.47 0.18 -7.67
CA TRP A 191 -16.42 0.60 -6.74
C TRP A 191 -15.30 1.36 -7.48
N GLU A 192 -15.01 2.58 -7.04
CA GLU A 192 -14.03 3.47 -7.69
C GLU A 192 -12.63 2.85 -7.79
N GLY A 193 -12.16 2.16 -6.75
CA GLY A 193 -10.85 1.49 -6.76
C GLY A 193 -10.71 0.46 -7.89
N LEU A 194 -11.79 -0.23 -8.26
CA LEU A 194 -11.79 -1.22 -9.34
C LEU A 194 -11.96 -0.56 -10.72
N LYS A 195 -12.91 0.40 -10.83
CA LYS A 195 -13.15 1.13 -12.10
C LYS A 195 -11.92 1.90 -12.55
N GLN A 196 -11.22 2.53 -11.61
CA GLN A 196 -10.09 3.37 -11.95
C GLN A 196 -8.91 2.52 -12.42
N ALA A 197 -8.63 1.34 -11.89
CA ALA A 197 -7.40 0.61 -12.18
C ALA A 197 -7.47 -0.34 -13.39
N SER A 198 -8.65 -0.62 -13.95
CA SER A 198 -8.79 -1.60 -15.04
C SER A 198 -8.91 -0.95 -16.41
N ASP A 199 -8.00 -1.30 -17.31
CA ASP A 199 -8.08 -0.94 -18.75
C ASP A 199 -9.33 -1.52 -19.42
N ASN A 200 -9.85 -2.62 -18.87
CA ASN A 200 -11.04 -3.33 -19.34
C ASN A 200 -12.29 -2.94 -18.53
N GLY A 201 -12.18 -1.96 -17.64
CA GLY A 201 -13.22 -1.62 -16.66
C GLY A 201 -13.54 -2.80 -15.72
N THR A 202 -14.75 -2.83 -15.18
CA THR A 202 -15.18 -3.84 -14.20
C THR A 202 -15.82 -5.08 -14.83
N ASP A 203 -15.39 -5.50 -16.03
CA ASP A 203 -15.98 -6.62 -16.79
C ASP A 203 -15.98 -7.92 -15.97
N TRP A 204 -14.90 -8.20 -15.24
CA TRP A 204 -14.77 -9.40 -14.40
C TRP A 204 -15.78 -9.41 -13.24
N GLU A 205 -15.89 -8.27 -12.55
CA GLU A 205 -16.83 -8.06 -11.46
C GLU A 205 -18.27 -8.12 -11.96
N GLN A 206 -18.57 -7.55 -13.13
CA GLN A 206 -19.89 -7.60 -13.77
C GLN A 206 -20.28 -9.06 -14.10
N ARG A 207 -19.33 -9.86 -14.61
CA ARG A 207 -19.56 -11.29 -14.86
C ARG A 207 -19.79 -12.05 -13.58
N ALA A 208 -19.03 -11.74 -12.52
CA ALA A 208 -19.15 -12.38 -11.22
C ALA A 208 -20.52 -12.09 -10.60
N ALA A 209 -20.95 -10.83 -10.60
CA ALA A 209 -22.26 -10.41 -10.15
C ALA A 209 -23.37 -11.12 -10.96
N LYS A 210 -23.27 -11.15 -12.30
CA LYS A 210 -24.22 -11.84 -13.16
C LYS A 210 -24.29 -13.34 -12.87
N ALA A 211 -23.15 -14.00 -12.69
CA ALA A 211 -23.09 -15.43 -12.40
C ALA A 211 -23.87 -15.76 -11.12
N VAL A 212 -23.71 -14.96 -10.06
CA VAL A 212 -24.50 -15.08 -8.84
C VAL A 212 -26.00 -14.84 -9.09
N ARG A 213 -26.37 -13.84 -9.90
CA ARG A 213 -27.79 -13.53 -10.19
C ARG A 213 -28.52 -14.68 -10.87
N ILE A 214 -27.84 -15.40 -11.79
CA ILE A 214 -28.44 -16.50 -12.57
C ILE A 214 -28.16 -17.89 -11.99
N GLY A 215 -27.39 -17.98 -10.89
CA GLY A 215 -27.02 -19.25 -10.27
C GLY A 215 -25.96 -20.05 -11.04
N ASP A 216 -25.13 -19.39 -11.86
CA ASP A 216 -23.99 -20.01 -12.55
C ASP A 216 -22.80 -20.18 -11.58
N VAL A 217 -22.92 -21.15 -10.69
CA VAL A 217 -21.94 -21.41 -9.62
C VAL A 217 -20.58 -21.85 -10.20
N ALA A 218 -20.59 -22.64 -11.28
CA ALA A 218 -19.36 -23.09 -11.92
C ALA A 218 -18.59 -21.90 -12.54
N GLY A 219 -19.31 -21.02 -13.24
CA GLY A 219 -18.77 -19.77 -13.75
C GLY A 219 -18.25 -18.86 -12.63
N PHE A 220 -18.99 -18.72 -11.54
CA PHE A 220 -18.57 -17.89 -10.41
C PHE A 220 -17.32 -18.43 -9.70
N ARG A 221 -17.23 -19.74 -9.46
CA ARG A 221 -16.02 -20.39 -8.91
C ARG A 221 -14.80 -20.16 -9.79
N TYR A 222 -14.99 -20.24 -11.11
CA TYR A 222 -13.92 -19.97 -12.07
C TYR A 222 -13.44 -18.51 -11.98
N LEU A 223 -14.37 -17.55 -11.98
CA LEU A 223 -14.05 -16.12 -11.86
C LEU A 223 -13.31 -15.83 -10.55
N HIS A 224 -13.81 -16.34 -9.42
CA HIS A 224 -13.13 -16.24 -8.13
C HIS A 224 -11.71 -16.84 -8.20
N GLY A 225 -11.53 -18.00 -8.86
CA GLY A 225 -10.22 -18.61 -9.01
C GLY A 225 -9.20 -17.75 -9.77
N ILE A 226 -9.64 -17.02 -10.80
CA ILE A 226 -8.79 -16.09 -11.56
C ILE A 226 -8.52 -14.81 -10.77
N MET A 227 -9.55 -14.19 -10.21
CA MET A 227 -9.45 -12.87 -9.59
C MET A 227 -8.77 -12.92 -8.22
N CYS A 228 -9.04 -14.00 -7.45
CA CYS A 228 -8.75 -14.08 -6.02
C CYS A 228 -7.76 -15.18 -5.64
N GLY A 229 -7.37 -16.04 -6.59
CA GLY A 229 -6.44 -17.13 -6.34
C GLY A 229 -5.02 -16.79 -6.76
N ALA A 230 -4.03 -17.22 -5.97
CA ALA A 230 -2.69 -17.43 -6.49
C ALA A 230 -2.77 -18.57 -7.52
N ALA A 231 -2.39 -18.31 -8.78
CA ALA A 231 -2.51 -19.19 -9.95
C ALA A 231 -1.92 -20.61 -9.80
N THR A 232 -2.49 -21.46 -8.94
CA THR A 232 -1.90 -22.74 -8.52
C THR A 232 -2.85 -23.93 -8.59
N GLY A 233 -4.13 -23.72 -8.90
CA GLY A 233 -5.06 -24.79 -9.23
C GLY A 233 -5.13 -25.04 -10.74
N PRO A 234 -5.28 -26.29 -11.21
CA PRO A 234 -5.56 -26.56 -12.61
C PRO A 234 -6.84 -25.82 -13.01
N THR A 235 -6.74 -25.00 -14.06
CA THR A 235 -7.88 -24.28 -14.65
C THR A 235 -8.96 -25.31 -14.97
N PRO A 236 -10.19 -25.17 -14.44
CA PRO A 236 -11.28 -26.07 -14.79
C PRO A 236 -11.54 -25.98 -16.30
N SER A 237 -11.38 -27.09 -17.01
CA SER A 237 -11.86 -27.27 -18.39
C SER A 237 -13.19 -28.01 -18.31
N PRO A 238 -14.26 -27.62 -19.05
CA PRO A 238 -14.31 -26.79 -20.28
C PRO A 238 -14.43 -25.28 -20.06
N GLU A 239 -14.32 -24.50 -21.15
CA GLU A 239 -14.55 -23.04 -21.17
C GLU A 239 -15.85 -22.68 -20.42
N PRO A 240 -15.75 -21.92 -19.33
CA PRO A 240 -16.92 -21.52 -18.56
C PRO A 240 -17.91 -20.72 -19.40
N SER A 241 -19.21 -20.91 -19.15
CA SER A 241 -20.31 -20.09 -19.70
C SER A 241 -20.08 -18.59 -19.53
N VAL A 242 -19.34 -18.18 -18.50
CA VAL A 242 -19.01 -16.77 -18.24
C VAL A 242 -18.22 -16.11 -19.37
N PHE A 243 -17.62 -16.85 -20.31
CA PHE A 243 -16.94 -16.28 -21.48
C PHE A 243 -17.72 -16.37 -22.78
N ALA A 244 -18.90 -16.97 -22.78
CA ALA A 244 -19.71 -17.07 -23.97
C ALA A 244 -19.95 -15.65 -24.56
N PRO A 245 -19.87 -15.49 -25.89
CA PRO A 245 -20.27 -14.24 -26.54
C PRO A 245 -21.68 -13.84 -26.10
N GLY A 246 -21.85 -12.60 -25.65
CA GLY A 246 -23.13 -12.11 -25.11
C GLY A 246 -23.41 -12.49 -23.65
N TYR A 247 -22.47 -13.12 -22.94
CA TYR A 247 -22.62 -13.36 -21.51
C TYR A 247 -22.85 -12.06 -20.75
N LEU A 248 -22.13 -10.98 -21.07
CA LEU A 248 -22.55 -9.63 -20.70
C LEU A 248 -23.28 -8.97 -21.87
N THR A 249 -24.48 -8.47 -21.61
CA THR A 249 -25.25 -7.64 -22.55
C THR A 249 -24.82 -6.18 -22.43
N ASP A 250 -25.16 -5.34 -23.40
CA ASP A 250 -24.87 -3.90 -23.30
C ASP A 250 -25.59 -3.25 -22.10
N ALA A 251 -26.77 -3.75 -21.75
CA ALA A 251 -27.49 -3.35 -20.54
C ALA A 251 -26.76 -3.79 -19.25
N ASP A 252 -26.07 -4.93 -19.25
CA ASP A 252 -25.22 -5.33 -18.12
C ASP A 252 -24.00 -4.40 -17.99
N ARG A 253 -23.40 -3.99 -19.12
CA ARG A 253 -22.17 -3.17 -19.15
C ARG A 253 -22.41 -1.71 -18.78
N GLN A 254 -23.55 -1.16 -19.17
CA GLN A 254 -23.87 0.26 -18.93
C GLN A 254 -24.17 0.55 -17.46
N GLY A 255 -24.31 -0.48 -16.61
CA GLY A 255 -24.81 -0.30 -15.25
C GLY A 255 -26.24 0.24 -15.27
N ARG A 256 -26.92 0.22 -14.14
CA ARG A 256 -28.29 0.74 -14.02
C ARG A 256 -28.30 2.22 -13.67
#